data_AF-A0A965AQ00-F1
#
_entry.id   AF-A0A965AQ00-F1
#
_cell.length_a   1.000
_cell.length_b   1.000
_cell.length_c   1.000
_cell.angle_alpha   90.00
_cell.angle_beta   90.00
_cell.angle_gamma   90.00
#
_symmetry.space_group_name_H-M   'P 1'
#
loop_
_entity.id
_entity.type
_entity.pdbx_description
1 polymer ?
#
loop_
_entity_poly.entity_id
_entity_poly.type
_entity_poly.pdbx_seq_one_letter_code
_entity_poly.pdbx_strand_id
1 'polypeptide(L)'
;MPSIGAVVDQGRQEAPEWKPLFDAYVPVRTWLSDDRKVDVAIVIYIVIYNDHACDFSFSKYPTFAVGAASEYAIADEGFGVRPLPPIKGDLEFSAHICRHLVYEEEFDITVCKDMAVEHGLLVPMDLCFPQQGDWPVKVVPVQVNVLQHPIPTALRCFKLGQALRRAVESYDRDINVAVMGTGGMPHQLHGERFGHLNSDFDQWFLDRIENDPQSLCEMTHHELM
;
A
#
# COMPACT_ATOMS: atom_id res chain seq x y z
N MET A 1 -1.33 7.33 -8.33
CA MET A 1 -1.23 8.77 -8.75
C MET A 1 0.23 9.23 -8.60
N PRO A 2 1.09 9.00 -9.60
CA PRO A 2 2.52 9.37 -9.55
C PRO A 2 2.76 10.88 -9.41
N SER A 3 1.82 11.69 -9.90
CA SER A 3 1.90 13.16 -9.90
C SER A 3 2.07 13.77 -8.51
N ILE A 4 1.51 13.14 -7.46
CA ILE A 4 1.64 13.62 -6.08
C ILE A 4 3.11 13.55 -5.64
N GLY A 5 3.82 12.47 -6.00
CA GLY A 5 5.25 12.32 -5.70
C GLY A 5 6.08 13.43 -6.35
N ALA A 6 5.80 13.74 -7.62
CA ALA A 6 6.46 14.84 -8.31
C ALA A 6 6.22 16.22 -7.65
N VAL A 7 5.02 16.45 -7.09
CA VAL A 7 4.72 17.70 -6.35
C VAL A 7 5.52 17.80 -5.07
N VAL A 8 5.71 16.67 -4.37
CA VAL A 8 6.56 16.59 -3.16
C VAL A 8 8.01 16.88 -3.52
N ASP A 9 8.53 16.21 -4.56
CA ASP A 9 9.92 16.34 -5.01
C ASP A 9 10.24 17.78 -5.47
N GLN A 10 9.25 18.51 -5.98
CA GLN A 10 9.38 19.90 -6.41
C GLN A 10 9.13 20.94 -5.30
N GLY A 11 8.78 20.52 -4.08
CA GLY A 11 8.48 21.47 -2.99
C GLY A 11 7.22 22.30 -3.24
N ARG A 12 6.24 21.77 -3.98
CA ARG A 12 5.03 22.49 -4.43
C ARG A 12 3.77 22.19 -3.62
N GLN A 13 3.93 21.64 -2.42
CA GLN A 13 2.81 21.23 -1.56
C GLN A 13 1.90 22.40 -1.17
N GLU A 14 2.44 23.62 -1.07
CA GLU A 14 1.67 24.83 -0.74
C GLU A 14 0.99 25.49 -1.95
N ALA A 15 1.15 24.95 -3.16
CA ALA A 15 0.48 25.47 -4.35
C ALA A 15 -1.05 25.34 -4.21
N PRO A 16 -1.88 26.34 -4.59
CA PRO A 16 -3.32 26.34 -4.32
C PRO A 16 -4.07 25.11 -4.84
N GLU A 17 -3.64 24.55 -5.96
CA GLU A 17 -4.24 23.37 -6.57
C GLU A 17 -3.90 22.05 -5.84
N TRP A 18 -2.86 22.03 -5.01
CA TRP A 18 -2.37 20.86 -4.28
C TRP A 18 -2.58 20.94 -2.77
N LYS A 19 -2.56 22.14 -2.22
CA LYS A 19 -2.67 22.39 -0.78
C LYS A 19 -3.84 21.67 -0.11
N PRO A 20 -5.06 21.63 -0.69
CA PRO A 20 -6.17 20.90 -0.06
C PRO A 20 -5.90 19.41 0.15
N LEU A 21 -5.17 18.77 -0.77
CA LEU A 21 -4.77 17.37 -0.63
C LEU A 21 -3.79 17.20 0.54
N PHE A 22 -2.73 18.01 0.60
CA PHE A 22 -1.72 17.87 1.65
C PHE A 22 -2.26 18.25 3.04
N ASP A 23 -3.12 19.28 3.12
CA ASP A 23 -3.78 19.68 4.36
C ASP A 23 -4.71 18.57 4.89
N ALA A 24 -5.36 17.81 3.99
CA ALA A 24 -6.21 16.67 4.37
C ALA A 24 -5.45 15.52 5.06
N TYR A 25 -4.12 15.41 4.86
CA TYR A 25 -3.28 14.41 5.52
C TYR A 25 -2.69 14.88 6.85
N VAL A 26 -2.86 16.16 7.24
CA VAL A 26 -2.37 16.65 8.54
C VAL A 26 -2.91 15.84 9.72
N PRO A 27 -4.21 15.51 9.82
CA PRO A 27 -4.73 14.68 10.93
C PRO A 27 -4.09 13.29 10.97
N VAL A 28 -3.82 12.68 9.81
CA VAL A 28 -3.16 11.36 9.72
C VAL A 28 -1.72 11.46 10.23
N ARG A 29 -0.98 12.49 9.80
CA ARG A 29 0.39 12.76 10.28
C ARG A 29 0.43 12.95 11.78
N THR A 30 -0.45 13.79 12.30
CA THR A 30 -0.62 14.04 13.74
C THR A 30 -0.89 12.73 14.49
N TRP A 31 -1.83 11.91 14.00
CA TRP A 31 -2.12 10.62 14.60
C TRP A 31 -0.93 9.65 14.58
N LEU A 32 -0.10 9.69 13.54
CA LEU A 32 1.13 8.90 13.43
C LEU A 32 2.27 9.44 14.31
N SER A 33 2.34 10.76 14.53
CA SER A 33 3.43 11.42 15.27
C SER A 33 3.23 11.53 16.78
N ASP A 34 1.99 11.67 17.24
CA ASP A 34 1.72 12.30 18.53
C ASP A 34 2.10 11.48 19.76
N ASP A 35 2.08 10.14 19.72
CA ASP A 35 2.47 9.32 20.90
C ASP A 35 2.65 7.81 20.61
N ARG A 36 2.45 7.36 19.37
CA ARG A 36 2.36 5.91 19.05
C ARG A 36 3.70 5.26 18.70
N LYS A 37 4.75 6.04 18.41
CA LYS A 37 6.05 5.57 17.89
C LYS A 37 5.91 4.34 17.00
N VAL A 38 5.37 4.51 15.79
CA VAL A 38 5.27 3.42 14.82
C VAL A 38 6.68 2.92 14.50
N ASP A 39 7.04 1.72 14.95
CA ASP A 39 8.35 1.13 14.71
C ASP A 39 8.42 0.51 13.31
N VAL A 40 7.31 -0.10 12.89
CA VAL A 40 7.16 -0.76 11.59
C VAL A 40 5.79 -0.44 10.99
N ALA A 41 5.76 0.01 9.74
CA ALA A 41 4.54 0.09 8.95
C ALA A 41 4.44 -1.15 8.04
N ILE A 42 3.44 -2.01 8.28
CA ILE A 42 3.00 -2.95 7.24
C ILE A 42 2.18 -2.13 6.26
N VAL A 43 2.72 -1.95 5.07
CA VAL A 43 2.01 -1.18 4.07
C VAL A 43 1.54 -2.15 3.00
N ILE A 44 0.23 -2.35 2.99
CA ILE A 44 -0.50 -3.18 2.06
C ILE A 44 -0.87 -2.28 0.88
N TYR A 45 -0.18 -2.47 -0.23
CA TYR A 45 -0.48 -1.73 -1.44
C TYR A 45 -1.67 -2.38 -2.13
N ILE A 46 -2.85 -1.72 -2.05
CA ILE A 46 -4.04 -2.04 -2.84
C ILE A 46 -4.26 -0.91 -3.84
N VAL A 47 -3.18 -0.49 -4.49
CA VAL A 47 -3.30 0.54 -5.52
C VAL A 47 -4.17 -0.04 -6.61
N ILE A 48 -5.32 0.59 -6.90
CA ILE A 48 -6.01 0.33 -8.16
C ILE A 48 -4.95 0.67 -9.23
N TYR A 49 -4.41 -0.40 -9.81
CA TYR A 49 -3.07 -0.54 -10.39
C TYR A 49 -1.92 -0.74 -9.36
N ASN A 50 -1.71 -2.00 -8.93
CA ASN A 50 -0.54 -2.48 -8.17
C ASN A 50 0.71 -2.49 -9.07
N ASP A 51 1.91 -2.77 -8.50
CA ASP A 51 3.24 -2.64 -9.15
C ASP A 51 3.13 -2.37 -10.64
N HIS A 52 3.54 -1.16 -11.04
CA HIS A 52 3.17 -0.59 -12.33
C HIS A 52 3.94 -1.22 -13.51
N ALA A 53 4.09 -2.55 -13.49
CA ALA A 53 5.05 -3.35 -14.21
C ALA A 53 6.49 -2.84 -14.02
N CYS A 54 6.79 -2.32 -12.83
CA CYS A 54 8.09 -1.76 -12.49
C CYS A 54 9.02 -2.86 -11.99
N ASP A 55 8.60 -3.62 -10.99
CA ASP A 55 9.36 -4.73 -10.43
C ASP A 55 8.84 -6.10 -10.91
N PHE A 56 7.52 -6.27 -11.00
CA PHE A 56 6.88 -7.49 -11.46
C PHE A 56 6.48 -7.37 -12.94
N SER A 57 7.30 -7.95 -13.82
CA SER A 57 6.92 -8.12 -15.22
C SER A 57 5.75 -9.12 -15.38
N PHE A 58 4.98 -8.99 -16.46
CA PHE A 58 3.89 -9.94 -16.80
C PHE A 58 4.35 -11.39 -17.03
N SER A 59 5.66 -11.65 -17.13
CA SER A 59 6.18 -13.01 -17.17
C SER A 59 6.04 -13.75 -15.83
N LYS A 60 5.98 -13.00 -14.72
CA LYS A 60 5.84 -13.50 -13.35
C LYS A 60 5.07 -12.47 -12.53
N TYR A 61 3.75 -12.64 -12.45
CA TYR A 61 2.87 -11.71 -11.75
C TYR A 61 2.16 -12.42 -10.58
N PRO A 62 2.66 -12.29 -9.35
CA PRO A 62 2.15 -13.06 -8.21
C PRO A 62 0.82 -12.49 -7.69
N THR A 63 -0.08 -13.34 -7.19
CA THR A 63 -1.33 -12.88 -6.56
C THR A 63 -1.08 -12.04 -5.31
N PHE A 64 -0.19 -12.53 -4.44
CA PHE A 64 0.30 -11.82 -3.26
C PHE A 64 1.82 -11.95 -3.21
N ALA A 65 2.52 -10.84 -3.01
CA ALA A 65 3.96 -10.84 -2.77
C ALA A 65 4.28 -10.05 -1.51
N VAL A 66 5.17 -10.60 -0.68
CA VAL A 66 5.59 -9.98 0.59
C VAL A 66 7.08 -9.72 0.54
N GLY A 67 7.46 -8.46 0.74
CA GLY A 67 8.85 -8.04 0.85
C GLY A 67 9.48 -8.55 2.15
N ALA A 68 10.62 -9.22 2.03
CA ALA A 68 11.42 -9.74 3.13
C ALA A 68 12.90 -9.39 2.92
N ALA A 69 13.18 -8.09 2.83
CA ALA A 69 14.50 -7.50 2.68
C ALA A 69 14.77 -6.48 3.79
N SER A 70 16.04 -6.18 4.05
CA SER A 70 16.43 -5.13 5.00
C SER A 70 16.29 -3.72 4.43
N GLU A 71 16.20 -3.60 3.11
CA GLU A 71 16.00 -2.35 2.39
C GLU A 71 15.40 -2.62 1.00
N TYR A 72 14.73 -1.61 0.46
CA TYR A 72 14.09 -1.64 -0.86
C TYR A 72 14.57 -0.46 -1.70
N ALA A 73 14.99 -0.75 -2.92
CA ALA A 73 15.39 0.27 -3.89
C ALA A 73 14.15 1.01 -4.42
N ILE A 74 14.35 2.25 -4.88
CA ILE A 74 13.29 3.02 -5.55
C ILE A 74 13.28 2.62 -7.02
N ALA A 75 12.12 2.25 -7.54
CA ALA A 75 11.95 1.91 -8.94
C ALA A 75 12.06 3.16 -9.83
N ASP A 76 12.56 2.97 -11.06
CA ASP A 76 12.42 3.96 -12.13
C ASP A 76 11.12 3.66 -12.89
N GLU A 77 10.15 4.57 -12.77
CA GLU A 77 8.83 4.44 -13.40
C GLU A 77 8.81 4.99 -14.85
N GLY A 78 9.98 5.18 -15.46
CA GLY A 78 10.16 5.75 -16.79
C GLY A 78 10.45 7.25 -16.81
N PHE A 79 10.58 7.87 -15.64
CA PHE A 79 10.85 9.31 -15.46
C PHE A 79 12.19 9.58 -14.75
N GLY A 80 12.99 8.54 -14.50
CA GLY A 80 14.13 8.58 -13.61
C GLY A 80 13.77 8.16 -12.19
N VAL A 81 14.76 7.63 -11.46
CA VAL A 81 14.61 7.27 -10.04
C VAL A 81 14.35 8.53 -9.21
N ARG A 82 13.29 8.52 -8.40
CA ARG A 82 12.97 9.64 -7.51
C ARG A 82 14.11 9.88 -6.50
N PRO A 83 14.44 11.14 -6.16
CA PRO A 83 15.56 11.48 -5.29
C PRO A 83 15.22 11.31 -3.80
N LEU A 84 14.79 10.12 -3.38
CA LEU A 84 14.42 9.81 -2.01
C LEU A 84 15.43 8.83 -1.38
N PRO A 85 15.56 8.79 -0.04
CA PRO A 85 16.32 7.74 0.61
C PRO A 85 15.65 6.37 0.40
N PRO A 86 16.43 5.27 0.36
CA PRO A 86 15.87 3.92 0.25
C PRO A 86 14.98 3.61 1.45
N ILE A 87 13.94 2.80 1.20
CA ILE A 87 13.01 2.38 2.26
C ILE A 87 13.69 1.28 3.07
N LYS A 88 13.75 1.43 4.39
CA LYS A 88 14.28 0.38 5.27
C LYS A 88 13.20 -0.66 5.55
N GLY A 89 13.57 -1.93 5.41
CA GLY A 89 12.73 -3.06 5.78
C GLY A 89 13.10 -3.61 7.16
N ASP A 90 12.24 -4.46 7.71
CA ASP A 90 12.52 -5.22 8.93
C ASP A 90 12.61 -6.71 8.58
N LEU A 91 13.83 -7.20 8.31
CA LEU A 91 14.04 -8.56 7.82
C LEU A 91 13.50 -9.64 8.78
N GLU A 92 13.67 -9.45 10.09
CA GLU A 92 13.23 -10.41 11.11
C GLU A 92 11.71 -10.48 11.15
N PHE A 93 11.07 -9.31 11.22
CA PHE A 93 9.62 -9.21 11.24
C PHE A 93 8.99 -9.65 9.91
N SER A 94 9.54 -9.25 8.75
CA SER A 94 9.08 -9.73 7.44
C SER A 94 9.17 -11.25 7.32
N ALA A 95 10.26 -11.85 7.80
CA ALA A 95 10.42 -13.30 7.78
C ALA A 95 9.41 -13.99 8.70
N HIS A 96 9.07 -13.40 9.84
CA HIS A 96 7.98 -13.86 10.70
C HIS A 96 6.62 -13.82 10.00
N ILE A 97 6.25 -12.68 9.40
CA ILE A 97 5.02 -12.53 8.63
C ILE A 97 4.95 -13.59 7.51
N CYS A 98 6.01 -13.78 6.74
CA CYS A 98 6.03 -14.76 5.66
C CYS A 98 5.84 -16.19 6.17
N ARG A 99 6.51 -16.57 7.26
CA ARG A 99 6.35 -17.91 7.86
C ARG A 99 4.93 -18.12 8.38
N HIS A 100 4.38 -17.16 9.10
CA HIS A 100 3.04 -17.24 9.67
C HIS A 100 1.98 -17.38 8.57
N LEU A 101 2.06 -16.54 7.52
CA LEU A 101 1.13 -16.60 6.39
C LEU A 101 1.15 -17.96 5.67
N VAL A 102 2.31 -18.58 5.52
CA VAL A 102 2.44 -19.87 4.82
C VAL A 102 2.05 -21.04 5.73
N TYR A 103 2.58 -21.10 6.95
CA TYR A 103 2.48 -22.29 7.79
C TYR A 103 1.22 -22.33 8.66
N GLU A 104 0.73 -21.19 9.13
CA GLU A 104 -0.42 -21.12 10.05
C GLU A 104 -1.71 -20.71 9.33
N GLU A 105 -1.61 -19.99 8.21
CA GLU A 105 -2.75 -19.36 7.54
C GLU A 105 -3.04 -19.92 6.13
N GLU A 106 -2.16 -20.80 5.63
CA GLU A 106 -2.27 -21.44 4.30
C GLU A 106 -2.47 -20.43 3.14
N PHE A 107 -1.71 -19.33 3.16
CA PHE A 107 -1.60 -18.40 2.05
C PHE A 107 -0.40 -18.72 1.16
N ASP A 108 -0.67 -18.96 -0.12
CA ASP A 108 0.35 -19.08 -1.16
C ASP A 108 0.90 -17.68 -1.55
N ILE A 109 1.89 -17.21 -0.80
CA ILE A 109 2.57 -15.94 -1.06
C ILE A 109 3.85 -16.14 -1.87
N THR A 110 4.23 -15.12 -2.63
CA THR A 110 5.61 -14.97 -3.13
C THR A 110 6.45 -14.22 -2.10
N VAL A 111 7.56 -14.78 -1.66
CA VAL A 111 8.51 -14.11 -0.76
C VAL A 111 9.57 -13.37 -1.58
N CYS A 112 9.63 -12.05 -1.48
CA CYS A 112 10.56 -11.21 -2.23
C CYS A 112 11.74 -10.80 -1.34
N LYS A 113 12.92 -11.38 -1.57
CA LYS A 113 14.18 -10.96 -0.91
C LYS A 113 14.84 -9.76 -1.56
N ASP A 114 14.38 -9.40 -2.75
CA ASP A 114 14.75 -8.22 -3.51
C ASP A 114 13.48 -7.77 -4.23
N MET A 115 13.20 -6.48 -4.17
CA MET A 115 12.14 -5.80 -4.91
C MET A 115 12.37 -4.30 -4.86
N ALA A 116 12.11 -3.62 -5.96
CA ALA A 116 11.99 -2.18 -5.99
C ALA A 116 10.58 -1.73 -5.57
N VAL A 117 10.48 -0.51 -5.04
CA VAL A 117 9.21 0.09 -4.62
C VAL A 117 8.95 1.36 -5.42
N GLU A 118 7.69 1.55 -5.81
CA GLU A 118 7.23 2.59 -6.73
C GLU A 118 6.22 3.53 -6.06
N HIS A 119 5.63 4.48 -6.81
CA HIS A 119 4.73 5.49 -6.26
C HIS A 119 3.55 4.93 -5.44
N GLY A 120 3.09 3.72 -5.72
CA GLY A 120 2.09 3.02 -4.92
C GLY A 120 2.46 2.90 -3.44
N LEU A 121 3.77 2.81 -3.18
CA LEU A 121 4.40 2.91 -1.87
C LEU A 121 4.81 4.31 -1.50
N LEU A 122 5.55 4.96 -2.38
CA LEU A 122 6.29 6.17 -2.03
C LEU A 122 5.36 7.35 -1.78
N VAL A 123 4.24 7.46 -2.52
CA VAL A 123 3.30 8.58 -2.36
C VAL A 123 2.58 8.54 -0.99
N PRO A 124 1.99 7.42 -0.56
CA PRO A 124 1.45 7.31 0.80
C PRO A 124 2.50 7.58 1.89
N MET A 125 3.75 7.14 1.67
CA MET A 125 4.85 7.43 2.59
C MET A 125 5.14 8.93 2.66
N ASP A 126 5.23 9.64 1.52
CA ASP A 126 5.40 11.10 1.48
C ASP A 126 4.25 11.85 2.18
N LEU A 127 3.02 11.34 2.01
CA LEU A 127 1.82 11.94 2.58
C LEU A 127 1.71 11.71 4.09
N CYS A 128 2.12 10.55 4.61
CA CYS A 128 1.95 10.17 6.02
C CYS A 128 3.19 10.45 6.88
N PHE A 129 4.39 10.37 6.30
CA PHE A 129 5.68 10.47 7.00
C PHE A 129 6.57 11.50 6.30
N PRO A 130 6.27 12.81 6.43
CA PRO A 130 7.06 13.86 5.80
C PRO A 130 8.54 13.75 6.22
N GLN A 131 9.42 13.67 5.22
CA GLN A 131 10.83 13.36 5.43
C GLN A 131 11.60 14.50 6.10
N GLN A 132 12.45 14.15 7.07
CA GLN A 132 13.50 15.02 7.62
C GLN A 132 14.86 14.27 7.58
N GLY A 133 15.21 13.74 6.40
CA GLY A 133 16.32 12.79 6.23
C GLY A 133 15.79 11.41 5.88
N ASP A 134 16.16 10.38 6.65
CA ASP A 134 15.65 9.02 6.46
C ASP A 134 14.16 8.89 6.85
N TRP A 135 13.53 7.83 6.36
CA TRP A 135 12.17 7.47 6.74
C TRP A 135 12.10 7.11 8.23
N PRO A 136 11.12 7.65 8.99
CA PRO A 136 11.03 7.42 10.43
C PRO A 136 10.51 6.02 10.80
N VAL A 137 10.11 5.22 9.81
CA VAL A 137 9.52 3.89 10.00
C VAL A 137 10.20 2.87 9.07
N LYS A 138 10.28 1.61 9.51
CA LYS A 138 10.57 0.50 8.61
C LYS A 138 9.29 0.04 7.90
N VAL A 139 9.43 -0.61 6.75
CA VAL A 139 8.28 -1.04 5.95
C VAL A 139 8.33 -2.54 5.64
N VAL A 140 7.18 -3.20 5.70
CA VAL A 140 6.95 -4.53 5.09
C VAL A 140 6.02 -4.32 3.89
N PRO A 141 6.53 -4.33 2.65
CA PRO A 141 5.70 -4.23 1.46
C PRO A 141 4.85 -5.49 1.28
N VAL A 142 3.53 -5.31 1.13
CA VAL A 142 2.63 -6.37 0.67
C VAL A 142 1.99 -5.92 -0.64
N GLN A 143 2.39 -6.54 -1.74
CA GLN A 143 1.87 -6.30 -3.08
C GLN A 143 0.71 -7.29 -3.36
N VAL A 144 -0.37 -6.77 -3.94
CA VAL A 144 -1.55 -7.54 -4.32
C VAL A 144 -1.79 -7.37 -5.81
N ASN A 145 -1.91 -8.47 -6.58
CA ASN A 145 -2.30 -8.39 -7.99
C ASN A 145 -3.74 -7.91 -8.15
N VAL A 146 -3.92 -6.73 -8.73
CA VAL A 146 -5.22 -6.20 -9.18
C VAL A 146 -5.21 -5.79 -10.65
N LEU A 147 -4.15 -6.15 -11.39
CA LEU A 147 -3.94 -5.77 -12.78
C LEU A 147 -4.23 -6.92 -13.76
N GLN A 148 -3.62 -8.09 -13.52
CA GLN A 148 -3.71 -9.21 -14.44
C GLN A 148 -4.69 -10.26 -13.91
N HIS A 149 -5.84 -10.39 -14.54
CA HIS A 149 -6.79 -11.46 -14.21
C HIS A 149 -6.17 -12.86 -14.44
N PRO A 150 -6.48 -13.83 -13.55
CA PRO A 150 -7.36 -13.74 -12.39
C PRO A 150 -6.72 -13.01 -11.19
N ILE A 151 -7.50 -12.15 -10.54
CA ILE A 151 -7.11 -11.36 -9.35
C ILE A 151 -7.83 -11.92 -8.10
N PRO A 152 -7.32 -11.71 -6.87
CA PRO A 152 -7.96 -12.24 -5.68
C PRO A 152 -9.33 -11.60 -5.44
N THR A 153 -10.28 -12.38 -4.93
CA THR A 153 -11.60 -11.88 -4.51
C THR A 153 -11.49 -10.95 -3.30
N ALA A 154 -12.47 -10.06 -3.10
CA ALA A 154 -12.55 -9.20 -1.91
C ALA A 154 -12.47 -10.01 -0.61
N LEU A 155 -13.20 -11.14 -0.52
CA LEU A 155 -13.13 -12.05 0.62
C LEU A 155 -11.72 -12.60 0.89
N ARG A 156 -10.93 -12.89 -0.16
CA ARG A 156 -9.55 -13.40 0.00
C ARG A 156 -8.63 -12.30 0.56
N CYS A 157 -8.80 -11.05 0.13
CA CYS A 157 -8.08 -9.90 0.68
C CYS A 157 -8.49 -9.63 2.14
N PHE A 158 -9.78 -9.74 2.48
CA PHE A 158 -10.26 -9.61 3.84
C PHE A 158 -9.66 -10.68 4.76
N LYS A 159 -9.63 -11.94 4.31
CA LYS A 159 -8.97 -13.04 5.04
C LYS A 159 -7.47 -12.80 5.19
N LEU A 160 -6.80 -12.24 4.19
CA LEU A 160 -5.39 -11.87 4.29
C LEU A 160 -5.16 -10.84 5.40
N GLY A 161 -6.03 -9.82 5.50
CA GLY A 161 -5.97 -8.83 6.59
C GLY A 161 -6.12 -9.48 7.98
N GLN A 162 -7.03 -10.43 8.13
CA GLN A 162 -7.19 -11.19 9.38
C GLN A 162 -5.95 -12.05 9.70
N ALA A 163 -5.36 -12.68 8.69
CA ALA A 163 -4.14 -13.48 8.82
C ALA A 163 -2.94 -12.59 9.21
N LEU A 164 -2.78 -11.42 8.57
CA LEU A 164 -1.76 -10.45 8.92
C LEU A 164 -1.90 -9.96 10.37
N ARG A 165 -3.12 -9.71 10.84
CA ARG A 165 -3.35 -9.37 12.25
C ARG A 165 -2.83 -10.45 13.21
N ARG A 166 -3.16 -11.72 12.96
CA ARG A 166 -2.68 -12.85 13.79
C ARG A 166 -1.16 -13.01 13.71
N ALA A 167 -0.57 -12.76 12.55
CA ALA A 167 0.88 -12.76 12.37
C ALA A 167 1.55 -11.65 13.19
N VAL A 168 0.97 -10.45 13.21
CA VAL A 168 1.45 -9.32 14.03
C VAL A 168 1.33 -9.65 15.52
N GLU A 169 0.15 -10.11 15.97
CA GLU A 169 -0.13 -10.40 17.38
C GLU A 169 0.69 -11.58 17.94
N SER A 170 1.23 -12.45 17.08
CA SER A 170 2.09 -13.58 17.48
C SER A 170 3.59 -13.27 17.44
N TYR A 171 3.99 -12.07 17.03
CA TYR A 171 5.40 -11.68 17.04
C TYR A 171 5.89 -11.48 18.48
N ASP A 172 7.10 -11.96 18.77
CA ASP A 172 7.65 -12.04 20.13
C ASP A 172 8.20 -10.72 20.65
N ARG A 173 8.28 -9.69 19.80
CA ARG A 173 8.76 -8.36 20.15
C ARG A 173 7.61 -7.38 20.26
N ASP A 174 7.66 -6.56 21.31
CA ASP A 174 6.72 -5.46 21.54
C ASP A 174 7.07 -4.28 20.63
N ILE A 175 6.41 -4.21 19.46
CA ILE A 175 6.58 -3.18 18.45
C ILE A 175 5.22 -2.61 18.03
N ASN A 176 5.17 -1.32 17.72
CA ASN A 176 3.96 -0.69 17.20
C ASN A 176 3.90 -0.87 15.68
N VAL A 177 2.86 -1.56 15.22
CA VAL A 177 2.63 -1.85 13.80
C VAL A 177 1.46 -1.04 13.26
N ALA A 178 1.71 -0.22 12.24
CA ALA A 178 0.64 0.41 11.46
C ALA A 178 0.33 -0.43 10.21
N VAL A 179 -0.95 -0.64 9.90
CA VAL A 179 -1.38 -1.28 8.65
C VAL A 179 -1.99 -0.22 7.74
N MET A 180 -1.41 -0.03 6.56
CA MET A 180 -1.84 0.99 5.60
C MET A 180 -2.34 0.33 4.32
N GLY A 181 -3.62 0.50 4.00
CA GLY A 181 -4.19 0.15 2.69
C GLY A 181 -4.11 1.36 1.76
N THR A 182 -3.40 1.26 0.64
CA THR A 182 -3.23 2.37 -0.32
C THR A 182 -4.07 2.12 -1.58
N GLY A 183 -4.36 3.15 -2.39
CA GLY A 183 -5.11 3.00 -3.64
C GLY A 183 -6.54 3.53 -3.63
N GLY A 184 -7.21 3.43 -4.79
CA GLY A 184 -8.58 3.89 -4.96
C GLY A 184 -8.72 5.42 -5.13
N MET A 185 -9.94 5.96 -5.13
CA MET A 185 -11.24 5.24 -5.19
C MET A 185 -11.67 5.06 -6.67
N PRO A 186 -12.80 5.52 -7.25
CA PRO A 186 -13.25 5.12 -8.58
C PRO A 186 -12.57 6.05 -9.58
N HIS A 187 -11.76 5.46 -10.43
CA HIS A 187 -11.12 6.17 -11.51
C HIS A 187 -10.85 5.18 -12.62
N GLN A 188 -11.04 5.63 -13.86
CA GLN A 188 -10.75 4.82 -15.03
C GLN A 188 -9.71 5.53 -15.90
N LEU A 189 -8.56 4.87 -16.10
CA LEU A 189 -7.40 5.44 -16.79
C LEU A 189 -7.24 4.94 -18.23
N HIS A 190 -8.19 4.16 -18.75
CA HIS A 190 -8.13 3.62 -20.11
C HIS A 190 -9.53 3.46 -20.73
N GLY A 191 -9.56 3.35 -22.06
CA GLY A 191 -10.79 3.08 -22.82
C GLY A 191 -11.74 4.27 -22.90
N GLU A 192 -12.93 4.04 -23.47
CA GLU A 192 -13.92 5.09 -23.76
C GLU A 192 -14.51 5.75 -22.50
N ARG A 193 -14.44 5.05 -21.35
CA ARG A 193 -14.91 5.54 -20.03
C ARG A 193 -13.77 6.22 -19.24
N PHE A 194 -12.68 6.64 -19.89
CA PHE A 194 -11.59 7.39 -19.25
C PHE A 194 -12.12 8.59 -18.46
N GLY A 195 -11.60 8.78 -17.24
CA GLY A 195 -11.97 9.89 -16.36
C GLY A 195 -13.30 9.71 -15.63
N HIS A 196 -13.92 8.53 -15.70
CA HIS A 196 -15.11 8.24 -14.90
C HIS A 196 -14.81 8.30 -13.40
N LEU A 197 -15.71 8.96 -12.67
CA LEU A 197 -15.69 9.12 -11.21
C LEU A 197 -17.07 8.75 -10.67
N ASN A 198 -17.14 8.28 -9.42
CA ASN A 198 -18.40 7.94 -8.77
C ASN A 198 -18.38 8.24 -7.27
N SER A 199 -18.62 9.50 -6.92
CA SER A 199 -18.56 9.95 -5.53
C SER A 199 -19.65 9.36 -4.64
N ASP A 200 -20.80 8.94 -5.19
CA ASP A 200 -21.84 8.27 -4.40
C ASP A 200 -21.38 6.87 -3.99
N PHE A 201 -20.73 6.14 -4.91
CA PHE A 201 -20.09 4.86 -4.60
C PHE A 201 -18.96 5.03 -3.58
N ASP A 202 -18.20 6.11 -3.64
CA ASP A 202 -17.13 6.40 -2.68
C ASP A 202 -17.61 6.53 -1.26
N GLN A 203 -18.61 7.39 -1.06
CA GLN A 203 -19.16 7.61 0.27
C GLN A 203 -19.81 6.33 0.79
N TRP A 204 -20.48 5.56 -0.08
CA TRP A 204 -21.02 4.25 0.28
C TRP A 204 -19.92 3.26 0.68
N PHE A 205 -18.83 3.16 -0.08
CA PHE A 205 -17.73 2.24 0.19
C PHE A 205 -17.01 2.61 1.49
N LEU A 206 -16.75 3.91 1.73
CA LEU A 206 -16.12 4.41 2.95
C LEU A 206 -16.98 4.14 4.19
N ASP A 207 -18.30 4.33 4.10
CA ASP A 207 -19.22 3.98 5.20
C ASP A 207 -19.17 2.48 5.52
N ARG A 208 -19.17 1.63 4.50
CA ARG A 208 -19.17 0.18 4.69
C ARG A 208 -17.84 -0.38 5.15
N ILE A 209 -16.71 0.12 4.68
CA ILE A 209 -15.42 -0.39 5.15
C ILE A 209 -15.20 -0.09 6.64
N GLU A 210 -15.77 1.00 7.16
CA GLU A 210 -15.75 1.34 8.58
C GLU A 210 -16.76 0.50 9.39
N ASN A 211 -18.00 0.41 8.93
CA ASN A 211 -19.11 -0.08 9.76
C ASN A 211 -19.54 -1.54 9.46
N ASP A 212 -19.34 -2.02 8.24
CA ASP A 212 -19.75 -3.36 7.78
C ASP A 212 -18.84 -3.89 6.66
N PRO A 213 -17.55 -4.12 6.94
CA PRO A 213 -16.58 -4.54 5.92
C PRO A 213 -16.86 -5.94 5.37
N GLN A 214 -17.66 -6.74 6.08
CA GLN A 214 -18.01 -8.07 5.62
C GLN A 214 -18.98 -8.03 4.43
N SER A 215 -19.88 -7.04 4.37
CA SER A 215 -20.74 -6.83 3.20
C SER A 215 -19.93 -6.58 1.91
N LEU A 216 -18.79 -5.90 2.02
CA LEU A 216 -17.90 -5.63 0.88
C LEU A 216 -17.21 -6.91 0.36
N CYS A 217 -17.12 -7.96 1.18
CA CYS A 217 -16.48 -9.21 0.78
C CYS A 217 -17.30 -10.02 -0.23
N GLU A 218 -18.59 -9.72 -0.35
CA GLU A 218 -19.52 -10.38 -1.27
C GLU A 218 -19.50 -9.75 -2.67
N MET A 219 -18.89 -8.57 -2.80
CA MET A 219 -18.79 -7.87 -4.08
C MET A 219 -17.95 -8.66 -5.08
N THR A 220 -18.47 -8.73 -6.30
CA THR A 220 -17.77 -9.30 -7.44
C THR A 220 -16.85 -8.27 -8.09
N HIS A 221 -15.84 -8.76 -8.80
CA HIS A 221 -14.96 -7.92 -9.61
C HIS A 221 -15.72 -7.08 -10.65
N HIS A 222 -16.84 -7.58 -11.17
CA HIS A 222 -17.67 -6.87 -12.15
C HIS A 222 -18.49 -5.72 -11.53
N GLU A 223 -18.83 -5.80 -10.25
CA GLU A 223 -19.50 -4.68 -9.55
C GLU A 223 -18.52 -3.55 -9.20
N LEU A 224 -17.22 -3.87 -9.10
CA LEU A 224 -16.16 -2.91 -8.77
C LEU A 224 -15.55 -2.21 -10.00
N MET A 225 -15.69 -2.76 -11.21
CA MET A 225 -15.05 -2.28 -12.45
C MET A 225 -16.08 -1.80 -13.47
#